data_AF-A0A954K1V2-F1
#
_entry.id   AF-A0A954K1V2-F1
#
_cell.length_a   1.000
_cell.length_b   1.000
_cell.length_c   1.000
_cell.angle_alpha   90.00
_cell.angle_beta   90.00
_cell.angle_gamma   90.00
#
_symmetry.space_group_name_H-M   'P 1'
#
loop_
_entity.id
_entity.type
_entity.pdbx_description
1 polymer ?
#
loop_
_entity_poly.entity_id
_entity_poly.type
_entity_poly.pdbx_seq_one_letter_code
_entity_poly.pdbx_strand_id
1 'polypeptide(L)'
;MIKTTQRNVRRAGFTLVEVLIVVVILGILAATVLPQFTSTNDDAKESVLVQDLQTLRSQIQLYKFQHNGKYPADGSTKTDDFRNALLLSSDKDGTTGAVGTKPLGPYLIGNIPPNPYTGGRGVMIVADVPGTTPDESAKDGTEIVGWIYNPATGEIKGNNAGTSADGAALDSF
;
A
#
# COMPACT_ATOMS: atom_id res chain seq x y z
N MET A 1 -70.36 -12.80 51.44
CA MET A 1 -68.92 -12.45 51.61
C MET A 1 -68.10 -13.45 50.79
N ILE A 2 -67.47 -13.03 49.70
CA ILE A 2 -66.73 -13.89 48.76
C ILE A 2 -65.22 -13.71 49.06
N LYS A 3 -64.51 -14.79 49.39
CA LYS A 3 -63.03 -14.77 49.53
C LYS A 3 -62.39 -15.06 48.18
N THR A 4 -61.85 -14.03 47.54
CA THR A 4 -61.04 -14.16 46.31
C THR A 4 -59.67 -14.71 46.70
N THR A 5 -59.38 -15.97 46.32
CA THR A 5 -58.09 -16.59 46.60
C THR A 5 -57.05 -16.10 45.58
N GLN A 6 -56.16 -15.20 46.01
CA GLN A 6 -55.02 -14.73 45.23
C GLN A 6 -54.03 -15.88 44.98
N ARG A 7 -53.78 -16.21 43.70
CA ARG A 7 -52.83 -17.24 43.28
C ARG A 7 -51.43 -16.62 43.20
N ASN A 8 -50.55 -16.93 44.15
CA ASN A 8 -49.14 -16.53 44.10
C ASN A 8 -48.44 -17.24 42.93
N VAL A 9 -48.09 -16.48 41.89
CA VAL A 9 -47.20 -16.95 40.81
C VAL A 9 -45.78 -16.95 41.40
N ARG A 10 -45.22 -18.14 41.62
CA ARG A 10 -43.83 -18.28 42.09
C ARG A 10 -42.89 -17.76 41.00
N ARG A 11 -42.10 -16.74 41.31
CA ARG A 11 -41.00 -16.30 40.44
C ARG A 11 -39.96 -17.43 40.43
N ALA A 12 -39.74 -18.03 39.26
CA ALA A 12 -38.65 -18.98 39.07
C ALA A 12 -37.33 -18.21 39.14
N GLY A 13 -36.47 -18.58 40.09
CA GLY A 13 -35.12 -18.04 40.20
C GLY A 13 -34.16 -18.81 39.28
N PHE A 14 -33.15 -18.13 38.77
CA PHE A 14 -32.06 -18.74 38.00
C PHE A 14 -31.36 -19.82 38.82
N THR A 15 -31.00 -20.93 38.18
CA THR A 15 -30.22 -21.98 38.82
C THR A 15 -28.73 -21.70 38.72
N LEU A 16 -27.94 -22.12 39.70
CA LEU A 16 -26.47 -22.01 39.65
C LEU A 16 -25.89 -22.75 38.44
N VAL A 17 -26.51 -23.87 38.05
CA VAL A 17 -26.10 -24.67 36.90
C VAL A 17 -26.30 -23.91 35.59
N GLU A 18 -27.39 -23.15 35.48
CA GLU A 18 -27.68 -22.33 34.31
C GLU A 18 -26.63 -21.23 34.10
N VAL A 19 -26.22 -20.56 35.19
CA VAL A 19 -25.13 -19.58 35.12
C VAL A 19 -23.78 -20.25 34.84
N LEU A 20 -23.51 -21.43 35.41
CA LEU A 20 -22.27 -22.18 35.20
C LEU A 20 -22.06 -22.55 33.73
N ILE A 21 -23.10 -23.08 33.07
CA ILE A 21 -23.01 -23.46 31.66
C ILE A 21 -22.76 -22.23 30.79
N VAL A 22 -23.41 -21.10 31.10
CA VAL A 22 -23.22 -19.84 30.35
C VAL A 22 -21.78 -19.36 30.43
N VAL A 23 -21.16 -19.32 31.62
CA VAL A 23 -19.76 -18.87 31.74
C VAL A 23 -18.77 -19.85 31.10
N VAL A 24 -19.08 -21.15 31.09
CA VAL A 24 -18.27 -22.16 30.39
C VAL A 24 -18.33 -21.94 28.88
N ILE A 25 -19.53 -21.75 28.31
CA ILE A 25 -19.70 -21.46 26.88
C ILE A 25 -19.01 -20.15 26.52
N LEU A 26 -19.17 -19.09 27.31
CA LEU A 26 -18.47 -17.82 27.10
C LEU A 26 -16.94 -17.98 27.18
N GLY A 27 -16.43 -18.82 28.08
CA GLY A 27 -14.99 -19.13 28.16
C GLY A 27 -14.46 -19.85 26.92
N ILE A 28 -15.21 -20.81 26.37
CA ILE A 28 -14.85 -21.52 25.14
C ILE A 28 -14.93 -20.58 23.92
N LEU A 29 -15.98 -19.76 23.82
CA LEU A 29 -16.14 -18.79 22.75
C LEU A 29 -15.02 -17.73 22.80
N ALA A 30 -14.70 -17.21 23.98
CA ALA A 30 -13.60 -16.26 24.15
C ALA A 30 -12.24 -16.86 23.71
N ALA A 31 -12.02 -18.16 23.93
CA ALA A 31 -10.80 -18.84 23.51
C ALA A 31 -10.73 -19.12 21.99
N THR A 32 -11.87 -19.16 21.29
CA THR A 32 -11.97 -19.65 19.91
C THR A 32 -12.28 -18.59 18.85
N VAL A 33 -12.69 -17.38 19.24
CA VAL A 33 -13.02 -16.28 18.31
C VAL A 33 -11.79 -15.57 17.73
N LEU A 34 -10.57 -15.98 18.11
CA LEU A 34 -9.33 -15.30 17.69
C LEU A 34 -8.71 -15.66 16.32
N PRO A 35 -9.22 -16.55 15.43
CA PRO A 35 -8.38 -17.00 14.32
C PRO A 35 -8.25 -15.92 13.24
N GLN A 36 -7.09 -15.25 13.30
CA GLN A 36 -6.09 -15.13 12.25
C GLN A 36 -6.53 -14.46 10.92
N PHE A 37 -6.68 -13.14 10.95
CA PHE A 37 -6.75 -12.29 9.75
C PHE A 37 -5.39 -11.65 9.36
N THR A 38 -4.27 -12.14 9.87
CA THR A 38 -2.97 -11.48 9.64
C THR A 38 -2.34 -11.84 8.30
N SER A 39 -2.47 -13.09 7.82
CA SER A 39 -1.77 -13.54 6.59
C SER A 39 -2.41 -13.02 5.29
N THR A 40 -3.75 -12.95 5.20
CA THR A 40 -4.43 -12.45 3.99
C THR A 40 -4.10 -10.99 3.67
N ASN A 41 -3.64 -10.21 4.66
CA ASN A 41 -3.27 -8.82 4.44
C ASN A 41 -1.94 -8.66 3.68
N ASP A 42 -1.00 -9.60 3.81
CA ASP A 42 0.31 -9.45 3.19
C ASP A 42 0.33 -9.92 1.74
N ASP A 43 -0.38 -11.01 1.41
CA ASP A 43 -0.59 -11.44 0.01
C ASP A 43 -1.30 -10.35 -0.82
N ALA A 44 -2.28 -9.69 -0.20
CA ALA A 44 -3.00 -8.59 -0.85
C ALA A 44 -2.08 -7.39 -1.11
N LYS A 45 -1.22 -7.03 -0.14
CA LYS A 45 -0.22 -5.95 -0.32
C LYS A 45 0.80 -6.31 -1.40
N GLU A 46 1.27 -7.55 -1.44
CA GLU A 46 2.20 -8.01 -2.47
C GLU A 46 1.58 -7.92 -3.87
N SER A 47 0.35 -8.39 -4.02
CA SER A 47 -0.38 -8.28 -5.29
C SER A 47 -0.54 -6.82 -5.74
N VAL A 48 -0.83 -5.91 -4.80
CA VAL A 48 -0.92 -4.47 -5.09
C VAL A 48 0.46 -3.90 -5.46
N LEU A 49 1.52 -4.29 -4.75
CA LEU A 49 2.89 -3.85 -5.02
C LEU A 49 3.31 -4.21 -6.44
N VAL A 50 3.11 -5.47 -6.83
CA VAL A 50 3.45 -5.97 -8.17
C VAL A 50 2.63 -5.24 -9.24
N GLN A 51 1.33 -5.03 -9.00
CA GLN A 51 0.46 -4.32 -9.94
C GLN A 51 0.87 -2.84 -10.11
N ASP A 52 1.19 -2.16 -9.02
CA ASP A 52 1.64 -0.77 -9.04
C ASP A 52 3.00 -0.64 -9.72
N LEU A 53 3.94 -1.56 -9.45
CA LEU A 53 5.23 -1.60 -10.16
C LEU A 53 5.05 -1.84 -11.66
N GLN A 54 4.18 -2.75 -12.07
CA GLN A 54 3.88 -2.98 -13.48
C GLN A 54 3.30 -1.71 -14.14
N THR A 55 2.40 -1.02 -13.44
CA THR A 55 1.81 0.23 -13.91
C THR A 55 2.90 1.30 -14.06
N LEU A 56 3.71 1.52 -13.03
CA LEU A 56 4.82 2.49 -13.05
C LEU A 56 5.81 2.19 -14.16
N ARG A 57 6.26 0.93 -14.28
CA ARG A 57 7.17 0.49 -15.35
C ARG A 57 6.58 0.75 -16.73
N SER A 58 5.31 0.43 -16.94
CA SER A 58 4.62 0.69 -18.21
C SER A 58 4.59 2.18 -18.55
N GLN A 59 4.26 3.04 -17.59
CA GLN A 59 4.23 4.50 -17.80
C GLN A 59 5.62 5.11 -18.02
N ILE A 60 6.64 4.61 -17.31
CA ILE A 60 8.05 5.00 -17.53
C ILE A 60 8.51 4.63 -18.94
N GLN A 61 8.16 3.44 -19.43
CA GLN A 61 8.48 3.03 -20.80
C GLN A 61 7.71 3.85 -21.84
N LEU A 62 6.44 4.18 -21.58
CA LEU A 62 5.67 5.07 -22.45
C LEU A 62 6.28 6.47 -22.52
N TYR A 63 6.70 7.02 -21.38
CA TYR A 63 7.43 8.29 -21.31
C TYR A 63 8.67 8.23 -22.19
N LYS A 64 9.50 7.20 -22.02
CA LYS A 64 10.73 7.00 -22.79
C LYS A 64 10.48 6.98 -24.30
N PHE A 65 9.46 6.25 -24.72
CA PHE A 65 9.08 6.14 -26.12
C PHE A 65 8.71 7.51 -26.72
N GLN A 66 8.03 8.37 -25.95
CA GLN A 66 7.60 9.68 -26.42
C GLN A 66 8.68 10.76 -26.34
N HIS A 67 9.70 10.56 -25.48
CA HIS A 67 10.78 11.52 -25.18
C HIS A 67 12.15 11.11 -25.73
N ASN A 68 12.18 10.69 -26.99
CA ASN A 68 13.43 10.41 -27.71
C ASN A 68 14.36 9.40 -27.00
N GLY A 69 13.79 8.43 -26.28
CA GLY A 69 14.56 7.41 -25.57
C GLY A 69 15.04 7.80 -24.18
N LYS A 70 14.74 9.02 -23.71
CA LYS A 70 15.08 9.49 -22.36
C LYS A 70 14.07 9.04 -21.34
N TYR A 71 14.54 8.51 -20.23
CA TYR A 71 13.69 8.17 -19.10
C TYR A 71 13.24 9.41 -18.31
N PRO A 72 12.16 9.31 -17.52
CA PRO A 72 11.81 10.33 -16.54
C PRO A 72 13.01 10.71 -15.67
N ALA A 73 13.27 12.01 -15.54
CA ALA A 73 14.41 12.56 -14.79
C ALA A 73 15.81 12.13 -15.29
N ASP A 74 15.96 11.69 -16.56
CA ASP A 74 17.27 11.36 -17.15
C ASP A 74 18.30 12.48 -16.92
N GLY A 75 19.46 12.10 -16.38
CA GLY A 75 20.53 13.03 -15.99
C GLY A 75 20.24 13.91 -14.77
N SER A 76 19.14 13.70 -14.03
CA SER A 76 18.80 14.43 -12.81
C SER A 76 18.91 13.56 -11.56
N THR A 77 19.21 14.19 -10.43
CA THR A 77 19.18 13.58 -9.09
C THR A 77 18.02 14.09 -8.24
N LYS A 78 17.13 14.91 -8.81
CA LYS A 78 16.02 15.53 -8.09
C LYS A 78 14.75 14.70 -8.25
N THR A 79 14.12 14.39 -7.13
CA THR A 79 12.86 13.64 -7.13
C THR A 79 11.73 14.39 -7.83
N ASP A 80 11.66 15.71 -7.69
CA ASP A 80 10.62 16.53 -8.34
C ASP A 80 10.64 16.39 -9.86
N ASP A 81 11.80 16.20 -10.49
CA ASP A 81 11.90 16.04 -11.94
C ASP A 81 11.24 14.72 -12.38
N PHE A 82 11.37 13.65 -11.58
CA PHE A 82 10.68 12.38 -11.83
C PHE A 82 9.17 12.52 -11.67
N ARG A 83 8.74 13.17 -10.58
CA ARG A 83 7.31 13.40 -10.30
C ARG A 83 6.68 14.24 -11.41
N ASN A 84 7.31 15.34 -11.78
CA ASN A 84 6.82 16.24 -12.82
C ASN A 84 6.77 15.55 -14.18
N ALA A 85 7.79 14.74 -14.52
CA ALA A 85 7.81 13.98 -15.77
C ALA A 85 6.61 13.03 -15.92
N LEU A 86 6.13 12.42 -14.82
CA LEU A 86 5.00 11.49 -14.85
C LEU A 86 3.63 12.13 -14.59
N LEU A 87 3.57 13.15 -13.74
CA LEU A 87 2.31 13.75 -13.26
C LEU A 87 1.86 14.99 -14.05
N LEU A 88 2.78 15.63 -14.77
CA LEU A 88 2.50 16.80 -15.58
C LEU A 88 2.51 16.45 -17.08
N SER A 89 2.03 17.38 -17.91
CA SER A 89 2.19 17.25 -19.36
C SER A 89 3.59 17.76 -19.77
N SER A 90 4.15 17.21 -20.84
CA SER A 90 5.49 17.52 -21.33
C SER A 90 5.54 17.63 -22.86
N ASP A 91 6.56 18.31 -23.38
CA ASP A 91 6.93 18.23 -24.80
C ASP A 91 7.98 17.14 -25.05
N LYS A 92 8.32 16.92 -26.31
CA LYS A 92 9.21 15.83 -26.75
C LYS A 92 10.61 15.86 -26.11
N ASP A 93 11.02 17.02 -25.61
CA ASP A 93 12.33 17.22 -24.96
C ASP A 93 12.27 17.05 -23.43
N GLY A 94 11.08 16.82 -22.87
CA GLY A 94 10.85 16.58 -21.46
C GLY A 94 10.52 17.84 -20.67
N THR A 95 10.28 18.98 -21.34
CA THR A 95 9.95 20.23 -20.64
C THR A 95 8.50 20.17 -20.15
N THR A 96 8.34 20.13 -18.82
CA THR A 96 7.04 19.98 -18.17
C THR A 96 6.26 21.28 -18.11
N GLY A 97 4.93 21.19 -18.14
CA GLY A 97 3.98 22.27 -17.90
C GLY A 97 2.71 21.72 -17.26
N ALA A 98 1.80 22.60 -16.82
CA ALA A 98 0.54 22.15 -16.20
C ALA A 98 -0.20 21.13 -17.08
N VAL A 99 -0.93 20.21 -16.45
CA VAL A 99 -1.67 19.15 -17.16
C VAL A 99 -2.54 19.73 -18.28
N GLY A 100 -2.41 19.18 -19.48
CA GLY A 100 -3.14 19.60 -20.68
C GLY A 100 -2.54 20.79 -21.42
N THR A 101 -1.46 21.41 -20.94
CA THR A 101 -0.81 22.55 -21.62
C THR A 101 0.28 22.14 -22.62
N LYS A 102 0.68 20.87 -22.61
CA LYS A 102 1.72 20.30 -23.46
C LYS A 102 1.17 19.02 -24.13
N PRO A 103 1.72 18.61 -25.29
CA PRO A 103 1.10 17.58 -26.13
C PRO A 103 1.25 16.14 -25.61
N LEU A 104 2.20 15.87 -24.70
CA LEU A 104 2.45 14.53 -24.16
C LEU A 104 2.07 14.46 -22.68
N GLY A 105 1.72 13.27 -22.21
CA GLY A 105 1.30 13.03 -20.83
C GLY A 105 0.04 13.79 -20.41
N PRO A 106 -0.30 13.79 -19.12
CA PRO A 106 0.42 13.12 -18.03
C PRO A 106 0.36 11.59 -18.17
N TYR A 107 1.34 10.92 -17.59
CA TYR A 107 1.48 9.46 -17.67
C TYR A 107 0.82 8.78 -16.46
N LEU A 108 0.70 9.50 -15.34
CA LEU A 108 -0.04 9.10 -14.16
C LEU A 108 -1.08 10.16 -13.82
N ILE A 109 -2.24 9.71 -13.35
CA ILE A 109 -3.34 10.61 -12.96
C ILE A 109 -3.32 10.82 -11.45
N GLY A 110 -3.32 12.09 -11.04
CA GLY A 110 -3.36 12.49 -9.64
C GLY A 110 -1.99 12.41 -8.98
N ASN A 111 -1.56 11.21 -8.58
CA ASN A 111 -0.33 11.02 -7.82
C ASN A 111 0.34 9.69 -8.16
N ILE A 112 1.60 9.55 -7.76
CA ILE A 112 2.27 8.25 -7.69
C ILE A 112 1.49 7.36 -6.72
N PRO A 113 1.19 6.09 -7.08
CA PRO A 113 0.52 5.17 -6.18
C PRO A 113 1.30 4.99 -4.87
N PRO A 114 0.61 4.87 -3.72
CA PRO A 114 1.27 4.61 -2.46
C PRO A 114 1.81 3.19 -2.45
N ASN A 115 3.04 3.02 -1.98
CA ASN A 115 3.58 1.71 -1.72
C ASN A 115 2.74 1.00 -0.63
N PRO A 116 2.24 -0.23 -0.85
CA PRO A 116 1.29 -0.87 0.05
C PRO A 116 1.88 -1.29 1.41
N TYR A 117 3.20 -1.36 1.54
CA TYR A 117 3.87 -1.69 2.80
C TYR A 117 4.28 -0.45 3.59
N THR A 118 4.83 0.58 2.94
CA THR A 118 5.26 1.82 3.64
C THR A 118 4.21 2.91 3.68
N GLY A 119 3.18 2.83 2.82
CA GLY A 119 2.22 3.91 2.56
C GLY A 119 2.83 5.12 1.83
N GLY A 120 4.13 5.08 1.53
CA GLY A 120 4.88 6.18 0.95
C GLY A 120 4.66 6.35 -0.55
N ARG A 121 4.71 7.59 -1.01
CA ARG A 121 4.64 7.96 -2.44
C ARG A 121 5.92 8.62 -2.94
N GLY A 122 6.78 9.01 -2.02
CA GLY A 122 8.07 9.61 -2.31
C GLY A 122 8.93 8.67 -3.13
N VAL A 123 9.84 9.27 -3.89
CA VAL A 123 10.77 8.52 -4.73
C VAL A 123 12.19 8.87 -4.34
N MET A 124 13.05 7.86 -4.24
CA MET A 124 14.48 8.04 -4.06
C MET A 124 15.19 7.78 -5.38
N ILE A 125 15.95 8.77 -5.84
CA ILE A 125 16.77 8.67 -7.05
C ILE A 125 18.12 8.05 -6.70
N VAL A 126 18.48 6.94 -7.34
CA VAL A 126 19.73 6.21 -7.09
C VAL A 126 20.43 5.82 -8.39
N ALA A 127 21.72 5.49 -8.29
CA ALA A 127 22.53 5.02 -9.42
C ALA A 127 22.48 3.49 -9.63
N ASP A 128 22.11 2.73 -8.59
CA ASP A 128 22.03 1.26 -8.61
C ASP A 128 20.79 0.82 -7.82
N VAL A 129 19.72 0.43 -8.55
CA VAL A 129 18.45 0.04 -7.92
C VAL A 129 18.59 -1.30 -7.20
N PRO A 130 19.07 -2.39 -7.83
CA PRO A 130 19.25 -3.67 -7.15
C PRO A 130 20.14 -3.58 -5.90
N GLY A 131 21.26 -2.84 -5.96
CA GLY A 131 22.20 -2.72 -4.84
C GLY A 131 21.76 -1.80 -3.70
N THR A 132 20.68 -1.02 -3.87
CA THR A 132 20.20 -0.13 -2.81
C THR A 132 19.42 -0.92 -1.76
N THR A 133 19.88 -0.88 -0.51
CA THR A 133 19.14 -1.41 0.64
C THR A 133 17.92 -0.54 0.93
N PRO A 134 16.73 -1.12 1.13
CA PRO A 134 15.53 -0.36 1.51
C PRO A 134 15.72 0.40 2.82
N ASP A 135 15.22 1.64 2.86
CA ASP A 135 15.13 2.47 4.06
C ASP A 135 13.69 3.01 4.17
N GLU A 136 12.83 2.29 4.89
CA GLU A 136 11.41 2.65 5.04
C GLU A 136 11.19 3.94 5.85
N SER A 137 12.25 4.47 6.49
CA SER A 137 12.21 5.76 7.20
C SER A 137 12.55 6.95 6.30
N ALA A 138 13.12 6.69 5.11
CA ALA A 138 13.54 7.73 4.17
C ALA A 138 12.37 8.65 3.75
N LYS A 139 12.70 9.93 3.54
CA LYS A 139 11.72 10.97 3.21
C LYS A 139 12.06 11.66 1.89
N ASP A 140 11.02 11.92 1.11
CA ASP A 140 11.02 12.81 -0.03
C ASP A 140 10.18 14.04 0.34
N GLY A 141 10.86 15.11 0.75
CA GLY A 141 10.20 16.23 1.44
C GLY A 141 9.51 15.77 2.72
N THR A 142 8.17 15.80 2.74
CA THR A 142 7.35 15.34 3.86
C THR A 142 6.78 13.93 3.67
N GLU A 143 6.85 13.38 2.45
CA GLU A 143 6.33 12.05 2.12
C GLU A 143 7.35 10.97 2.50
N ILE A 144 6.86 9.79 2.91
CA ILE A 144 7.70 8.58 3.00
C ILE A 144 8.09 8.16 1.59
N VAL A 145 9.35 7.77 1.40
CA VAL A 145 9.82 7.15 0.16
C VAL A 145 9.19 5.77 0.03
N GLY A 146 8.34 5.61 -0.99
CA GLY A 146 7.75 4.32 -1.35
C GLY A 146 8.51 3.61 -2.47
N TRP A 147 9.28 4.34 -3.27
CA TRP A 147 9.86 3.82 -4.50
C TRP A 147 11.33 4.22 -4.65
N ILE A 148 12.14 3.32 -5.20
CA ILE A 148 13.54 3.55 -5.52
C ILE A 148 13.67 3.47 -7.04
N TYR A 149 14.25 4.49 -7.66
CA TYR A 149 14.28 4.64 -9.11
C TYR A 149 15.65 5.08 -9.62
N ASN A 150 16.05 4.57 -10.79
CA ASN A 150 17.24 5.00 -11.50
C ASN A 150 16.87 5.66 -12.85
N PRO A 151 17.15 6.96 -13.01
CA PRO A 151 16.84 7.70 -14.22
C PRO A 151 17.69 7.32 -15.44
N ALA A 152 18.85 6.70 -15.25
CA ALA A 152 19.70 6.26 -16.36
C ALA A 152 19.20 4.94 -16.99
N THR A 153 18.66 4.03 -16.17
CA THR A 153 18.22 2.69 -16.62
C THR A 153 16.70 2.57 -16.76
N GLY A 154 15.95 3.44 -16.09
CA GLY A 154 14.49 3.35 -15.97
C GLY A 154 14.01 2.27 -14.99
N GLU A 155 14.94 1.66 -14.24
CA GLU A 155 14.61 0.64 -13.24
C GLU A 155 13.91 1.27 -12.04
N ILE A 156 12.87 0.60 -11.56
CA ILE A 156 12.12 0.99 -10.37
C ILE A 156 11.81 -0.24 -9.53
N LYS A 157 11.94 -0.11 -8.21
CA LYS A 157 11.54 -1.11 -7.21
C LYS A 157 10.82 -0.48 -6.02
N GLY A 158 10.18 -1.31 -5.21
CA GLY A 158 9.61 -0.91 -3.92
C GLY A 158 10.69 -0.59 -2.89
N ASN A 159 10.47 0.42 -2.05
CA ASN A 159 11.30 0.71 -0.89
C ASN A 159 10.80 -0.10 0.32
N ASN A 160 10.98 -1.43 0.28
CA ASN A 160 10.42 -2.36 1.26
C ASN A 160 11.47 -3.29 1.79
N ALA A 161 11.66 -3.30 3.11
CA ALA A 161 12.48 -4.29 3.77
C ALA A 161 11.66 -5.57 4.05
N GLY A 162 12.36 -6.69 4.26
CA GLY A 162 11.73 -7.94 4.67
C GLY A 162 11.34 -8.87 3.52
N THR A 163 10.44 -9.81 3.81
CA THR A 163 10.09 -10.91 2.91
C THR A 163 8.58 -11.03 2.71
N SER A 164 8.17 -11.47 1.53
CA SER A 164 6.80 -11.85 1.20
C SER A 164 6.34 -13.07 1.99
N ALA A 165 5.05 -13.40 1.89
CA ALA A 165 4.47 -14.56 2.56
C ALA A 165 5.13 -15.88 2.14
N ASP A 166 5.60 -15.96 0.89
CA ASP A 166 6.31 -17.10 0.33
C ASP A 166 7.83 -17.09 0.60
N GLY A 167 8.32 -16.09 1.35
CA GLY A 167 9.72 -15.95 1.74
C GLY A 167 10.63 -15.30 0.69
N ALA A 168 10.07 -14.73 -0.39
CA ALA A 168 10.83 -13.93 -1.34
C ALA A 168 11.16 -12.56 -0.75
N ALA A 169 12.32 -11.97 -1.07
CA ALA A 169 12.66 -10.64 -0.57
C ALA A 169 11.79 -9.56 -1.23
N LEU A 170 11.16 -8.67 -0.45
CA LEU A 170 10.23 -7.64 -0.99
C LEU A 170 10.95 -6.59 -1.86
N ASP A 171 12.25 -6.45 -1.71
CA ASP A 171 13.09 -5.55 -2.50
C ASP A 171 13.58 -6.17 -3.82
N SER A 172 13.20 -7.40 -4.11
CA SER A 172 13.51 -8.08 -5.38
C SER A 172 12.47 -7.86 -6.49
N PHE A 173 11.32 -7.27 -6.14
CA PHE A 173 10.19 -7.04 -7.06
C PHE A 173 10.38 -5.88 -8.05
#